data_AF-A0A951X6F2-F1
#
_entry.id   AF-A0A951X6F2-F1
#
_cell.length_a   1.000
_cell.length_b   1.000
_cell.length_c   1.000
_cell.angle_alpha   90.00
_cell.angle_beta   90.00
_cell.angle_gamma   90.00
#
_symmetry.space_group_name_H-M   'P 1'
#
loop_
_entity.id
_entity.type
_entity.pdbx_description
1 polymer ?
#
loop_
_entity_poly.entity_id
_entity_poly.type
_entity_poly.pdbx_seq_one_letter_code
_entity_poly.pdbx_strand_id
1 'polypeptide(L)'
;MAGITLVNLSEIARLEGDSARAIESYERSLTYLDQVGDTFFIAVVLLNLGQSVQNLGDMARAERLYRKSLALGTATGSHQVLATAVEKLASVFAAKGELIRAAELLGAAAALRRARNLSRQPVDQEDHERLEQALRTKLAAATLATAWQRGEQLAFADLLPSV
;
A
#
# COMPACT_ATOMS: atom_id res chain seq x y z
N MET A 1 6.73 9.06 21.91
CA MET A 1 5.95 10.09 21.18
C MET A 1 6.28 10.20 19.68
N ALA A 2 7.38 9.61 19.17
CA ALA A 2 7.76 9.72 17.76
C ALA A 2 6.70 9.25 16.74
N GLY A 3 5.90 8.23 17.08
CA GLY A 3 4.86 7.69 16.20
C GLY A 3 3.74 8.67 15.86
N ILE A 4 3.30 9.49 16.83
CA ILE A 4 2.24 10.49 16.61
C ILE A 4 2.77 11.62 15.70
N THR A 5 4.03 12.01 15.87
CA THR A 5 4.65 13.06 15.07
C THR A 5 4.77 12.65 13.59
N LEU A 6 5.04 11.37 13.30
CA LEU A 6 5.17 10.84 11.94
C LEU A 6 3.83 10.62 11.22
N VAL A 7 2.81 10.16 11.95
CA VAL A 7 1.44 10.09 11.42
C VAL A 7 0.94 11.49 11.07
N ASN A 8 1.18 12.47 11.95
CA ASN A 8 0.81 13.85 11.69
C ASN A 8 1.61 14.47 10.52
N LEU A 9 2.90 14.16 10.40
CA LEU A 9 3.69 14.58 9.23
C LEU A 9 3.13 13.99 7.93
N SER A 10 2.61 12.77 8.00
CA SER A 10 2.04 12.08 6.84
C SER A 10 0.71 12.66 6.39
N GLU A 11 -0.09 13.09 7.35
CA GLU A 11 -1.33 13.80 7.08
C GLU A 11 -1.06 15.19 6.47
N ILE A 12 -0.10 15.94 7.04
CA ILE A 12 0.28 17.30 6.59
C ILE A 12 0.89 17.27 5.18
N ALA A 13 1.84 16.37 4.95
CA ALA A 13 2.50 16.21 3.65
C ALA A 13 1.51 15.88 2.51
N ARG A 14 0.43 15.16 2.82
CA ARG A 14 -0.63 14.81 1.86
C ARG A 14 -1.60 15.98 1.63
N LEU A 15 -1.92 16.74 2.67
CA LEU A 15 -2.82 17.90 2.59
C LEU A 15 -2.20 19.09 1.84
N GLU A 16 -0.88 19.26 1.90
CA GLU A 16 -0.19 20.37 1.23
C GLU A 16 0.03 20.14 -0.28
N GLY A 17 -0.22 18.95 -0.82
CA GLY A 17 0.05 18.62 -2.22
C GLY A 17 1.55 18.62 -2.59
N ASP A 18 2.43 18.95 -1.64
CA ASP A 18 3.88 18.99 -1.83
C ASP A 18 4.50 17.62 -1.59
N SER A 19 4.28 16.73 -2.56
CA SER A 19 4.83 15.37 -2.53
C SER A 19 6.37 15.36 -2.49
N ALA A 20 7.04 16.44 -2.90
CA ALA A 20 8.50 16.55 -2.85
C ALA A 20 9.01 16.80 -1.42
N ARG A 21 8.43 17.75 -0.69
CA ARG A 21 8.75 17.98 0.73
C ARG A 21 8.39 16.78 1.62
N ALA A 22 7.31 16.06 1.27
CA ALA A 22 6.93 14.80 1.90
C ALA A 22 8.05 13.76 1.83
N ILE A 23 8.61 13.55 0.63
CA ILE A 23 9.66 12.58 0.37
C ILE A 23 10.91 12.88 1.22
N GLU A 24 11.38 14.13 1.21
CA GLU A 24 12.55 14.52 2.01
C GLU A 24 12.33 14.25 3.51
N SER A 25 11.15 14.59 4.00
CA SER A 25 10.79 14.39 5.42
C SER A 25 10.74 12.90 5.78
N TYR A 26 10.22 12.05 4.90
CA TYR A 26 10.20 10.61 5.12
C TYR A 26 11.59 9.98 5.06
N GLU A 27 12.45 10.38 4.13
CA GLU A 27 13.82 9.88 4.03
C GLU A 27 14.64 10.19 5.29
N ARG A 28 14.49 11.41 5.82
CA ARG A 28 15.09 11.81 7.10
C ARG A 28 14.53 10.98 8.26
N SER A 29 13.22 10.73 8.26
CA SER A 29 12.56 9.92 9.28
C SER A 29 13.04 8.47 9.24
N LEU A 30 13.21 7.89 8.06
CA LEU A 30 13.74 6.53 7.88
C LEU A 30 15.15 6.41 8.46
N THR A 31 16.00 7.42 8.25
CA THR A 31 17.37 7.44 8.81
C THR A 31 17.35 7.39 10.34
N TYR A 32 16.47 8.17 10.96
CA TYR A 32 16.30 8.16 12.42
C TYR A 32 15.71 6.83 12.93
N LEU A 33 14.67 6.32 12.28
CA LEU A 33 13.99 5.08 12.67
C LEU A 33 14.90 3.86 12.55
N ASP A 34 15.78 3.83 11.55
CA ASP A 34 16.79 2.79 11.36
C ASP A 34 17.79 2.78 12.53
N GLN A 35 18.22 3.96 13.00
CA GLN A 35 19.12 4.08 14.16
C GLN A 35 18.49 3.58 15.47
N VAL A 36 17.19 3.76 15.65
CA VAL A 36 16.48 3.32 16.87
C VAL A 36 15.85 1.92 16.73
N GLY A 37 15.92 1.30 15.56
CA GLY A 37 15.46 -0.07 15.31
C GLY A 37 13.93 -0.25 15.29
N ASP A 38 13.14 0.81 15.09
CA ASP A 38 11.68 0.72 15.14
C ASP A 38 11.08 0.23 13.83
N THR A 39 11.10 -1.09 13.66
CA THR A 39 10.71 -1.78 12.42
C THR A 39 9.26 -1.51 12.02
N PHE A 40 8.36 -1.34 13.00
CA PHE A 40 6.95 -1.05 12.72
C PHE A 40 6.80 0.34 12.08
N PHE A 41 7.42 1.37 12.66
CA PHE A 41 7.34 2.71 12.07
C PHE A 41 8.11 2.82 10.75
N ILE A 42 9.19 2.06 10.56
CA ILE A 42 9.86 1.97 9.25
C ILE A 42 8.87 1.48 8.19
N ALA A 43 8.08 0.44 8.49
CA ALA A 43 7.09 -0.08 7.55
C ALA A 43 6.03 0.99 7.19
N VAL A 44 5.49 1.70 8.19
CA VAL A 44 4.51 2.77 7.97
C VAL A 44 5.09 3.91 7.13
N VAL A 45 6.32 4.36 7.42
CA VAL A 45 6.96 5.43 6.67
C VAL A 45 7.24 5.01 5.22
N LEU A 46 7.60 3.73 4.98
CA LEU A 46 7.77 3.21 3.63
C LEU A 46 6.48 3.22 2.80
N LEU A 47 5.32 2.94 3.41
CA LEU A 47 4.02 3.09 2.73
C LEU A 47 3.79 4.52 2.26
N ASN A 48 3.99 5.46 3.18
CA ASN A 48 3.66 6.85 2.88
C ASN A 48 4.66 7.46 1.89
N LEU A 49 5.95 7.12 2.01
CA LEU A 49 6.95 7.48 1.03
C LEU A 49 6.63 6.88 -0.34
N GLY A 50 6.20 5.62 -0.39
CA GLY A 50 5.74 4.97 -1.62
C GLY A 50 4.60 5.73 -2.28
N GLN A 51 3.64 6.21 -1.50
CA GLN A 51 2.51 7.01 -1.99
C GLN A 51 2.95 8.35 -2.55
N SER A 52 3.81 9.10 -1.84
CA SER A 52 4.31 10.38 -2.35
C SER A 52 5.09 10.20 -3.66
N VAL A 53 5.89 9.14 -3.74
CA VAL A 53 6.64 8.78 -4.96
C VAL A 53 5.69 8.37 -6.09
N GLN A 54 4.64 7.61 -5.80
CA GLN A 54 3.61 7.25 -6.77
C GLN A 54 2.88 8.49 -7.30
N ASN A 55 2.57 9.46 -6.44
CA ASN A 55 1.91 10.72 -6.83
C ASN A 55 2.78 11.57 -7.75
N LEU A 56 4.11 11.47 -7.65
CA LEU A 56 5.06 12.10 -8.57
C LEU A 56 5.30 11.29 -9.85
N GLY A 57 4.65 10.13 -10.02
CA GLY A 57 4.70 9.31 -11.23
C GLY A 57 5.80 8.24 -11.27
N ASP A 58 6.67 8.13 -10.26
CA ASP A 58 7.72 7.10 -10.22
C ASP A 58 7.17 5.77 -9.68
N MET A 59 6.42 5.08 -10.52
CA MET A 59 5.78 3.80 -10.21
C MET A 59 6.80 2.71 -9.83
N ALA A 60 7.99 2.74 -10.42
CA ALA A 60 9.03 1.74 -10.17
C ALA A 60 9.61 1.87 -8.75
N ARG A 61 9.85 3.11 -8.30
CA ARG A 61 10.30 3.35 -6.93
C ARG A 61 9.19 3.12 -5.92
N ALA A 62 7.95 3.52 -6.23
CA ALA A 62 6.79 3.25 -5.37
C ALA A 62 6.63 1.75 -5.13
N GLU A 63 6.72 0.91 -6.17
CA GLU A 63 6.65 -0.55 -6.02
C GLU A 63 7.70 -1.09 -5.05
N ARG A 64 8.97 -0.68 -5.19
CA ARG A 64 10.05 -1.14 -4.31
C ARG A 64 9.78 -0.75 -2.86
N LEU A 65 9.25 0.45 -2.62
CA LEU A 65 8.92 0.93 -1.28
C LEU A 65 7.77 0.15 -0.66
N TYR A 66 6.71 -0.11 -1.41
CA TYR A 66 5.58 -0.93 -0.94
C TYR A 66 5.99 -2.38 -0.66
N ARG A 67 6.85 -2.98 -1.49
CA ARG A 67 7.40 -4.32 -1.22
C ARG A 67 8.23 -4.37 0.05
N LYS A 68 9.08 -3.37 0.30
CA LYS A 68 9.83 -3.27 1.56
C LYS A 68 8.89 -3.11 2.75
N SER A 69 7.87 -2.25 2.64
CA SER A 69 6.87 -2.12 3.71
C SER A 69 6.13 -3.42 3.98
N LEU A 70 5.77 -4.17 2.94
CA LEU A 70 5.11 -5.46 3.08
C LEU A 70 6.01 -6.45 3.83
N ALA A 71 7.30 -6.53 3.47
CA ALA A 71 8.29 -7.38 4.12
C ALA A 71 8.33 -7.11 5.64
N LEU A 72 8.42 -5.84 6.01
CA LEU A 72 8.47 -5.43 7.42
C LEU A 72 7.10 -5.59 8.11
N GLY A 73 6.00 -5.38 7.40
CA GLY A 73 4.65 -5.67 7.88
C GLY A 73 4.48 -7.15 8.25
N THR A 74 5.04 -8.05 7.43
CA THR A 74 5.11 -9.49 7.72
C THR A 74 5.96 -9.77 8.95
N ALA A 75 7.18 -9.22 8.99
CA ALA A 75 8.10 -9.43 10.11
C ALA A 75 7.57 -8.92 11.45
N THR A 76 6.79 -7.83 11.44
CA THR A 76 6.19 -7.23 12.64
C THR A 76 4.80 -7.79 12.98
N GLY A 77 4.21 -8.63 12.11
CA GLY A 77 2.85 -9.12 12.28
C GLY A 77 1.76 -8.04 12.12
N SER A 78 2.07 -6.92 11.48
CA SER A 78 1.16 -5.79 11.29
C SER A 78 0.20 -6.02 10.12
N HIS A 79 -0.97 -6.61 10.40
CA HIS A 79 -2.00 -6.89 9.41
C HIS A 79 -2.55 -5.62 8.73
N GLN A 80 -2.54 -4.48 9.44
CA GLN A 80 -2.95 -3.19 8.85
C GLN A 80 -1.97 -2.74 7.76
N VAL A 81 -0.66 -2.81 8.06
CA VAL A 81 0.40 -2.47 7.08
C VAL A 81 0.35 -3.42 5.89
N LEU A 82 0.15 -4.72 6.14
CA LEU A 82 0.02 -5.72 5.08
C LEU A 82 -1.13 -5.41 4.13
N ALA A 83 -2.33 -5.17 4.67
CA ALA A 83 -3.51 -4.88 3.86
C ALA A 83 -3.32 -3.61 3.01
N THR A 84 -2.81 -2.53 3.61
CA THR A 84 -2.57 -1.28 2.88
C THR A 84 -1.47 -1.44 1.84
N ALA A 85 -0.35 -2.12 2.14
CA ALA A 85 0.74 -2.34 1.19
C ALA A 85 0.27 -3.10 -0.06
N VAL A 86 -0.60 -4.10 0.12
CA VAL A 86 -1.15 -4.91 -0.97
C VAL A 86 -2.09 -4.08 -1.84
N GLU A 87 -2.94 -3.23 -1.23
CA GLU A 87 -3.81 -2.29 -1.96
C GLU A 87 -2.99 -1.29 -2.79
N LYS A 88 -1.89 -0.77 -2.24
CA LYS A 88 -0.99 0.13 -2.97
C LYS A 88 -0.25 -0.58 -4.10
N LEU A 89 0.20 -1.82 -3.90
CA LEU A 89 0.76 -2.63 -4.99
C LEU A 89 -0.26 -2.90 -6.09
N ALA A 90 -1.53 -3.16 -5.75
CA ALA A 90 -2.61 -3.30 -6.73
C ALA A 90 -2.74 -2.04 -7.60
N SER A 91 -2.65 -0.85 -6.99
CA SER A 91 -2.65 0.42 -7.72
C SER A 91 -1.48 0.52 -8.71
N VAL A 92 -0.28 0.15 -8.29
CA VAL A 92 0.91 0.12 -9.17
C VAL A 92 0.73 -0.85 -10.34
N PHE A 93 0.23 -2.07 -10.09
CA PHE A 93 0.01 -3.04 -11.16
C PHE A 93 -1.09 -2.60 -12.13
N ALA A 94 -2.16 -1.96 -11.64
CA ALA A 94 -3.17 -1.39 -12.50
C ALA A 94 -2.62 -0.27 -13.39
N ALA A 95 -1.75 0.60 -12.85
CA ALA A 95 -1.06 1.64 -13.63
C ALA A 95 -0.15 1.06 -14.72
N LYS A 96 0.40 -0.14 -14.51
CA LYS A 96 1.17 -0.90 -15.51
C LYS A 96 0.32 -1.66 -16.53
N GLY A 97 -1.01 -1.65 -16.37
CA GLY A 97 -1.94 -2.41 -17.22
C GLY A 97 -2.13 -3.88 -16.81
N GLU A 98 -1.53 -4.32 -15.71
CA GLU A 98 -1.71 -5.67 -15.14
C GLU A 98 -3.02 -5.76 -14.34
N LEU A 99 -4.16 -5.53 -15.00
CA LEU A 99 -5.46 -5.33 -14.34
C LEU A 99 -5.97 -6.57 -13.60
N ILE A 100 -5.72 -7.78 -14.13
CA ILE A 100 -6.12 -9.04 -13.48
C ILE A 100 -5.36 -9.22 -12.16
N ARG A 101 -4.05 -8.94 -12.18
CA ARG A 101 -3.20 -9.02 -11.00
C ARG A 101 -3.58 -7.98 -9.95
N ALA A 102 -3.92 -6.77 -10.38
CA ALA A 102 -4.45 -5.75 -9.48
C ALA A 102 -5.75 -6.20 -8.79
N ALA A 103 -6.67 -6.83 -9.54
CA ALA A 103 -7.90 -7.38 -8.97
C ALA A 103 -7.65 -8.54 -7.98
N GLU A 104 -6.73 -9.45 -8.29
CA GLU A 104 -6.31 -10.52 -7.36
C GLU A 104 -5.73 -9.92 -6.06
N LEU A 105 -4.88 -8.90 -6.15
CA LEU A 105 -4.32 -8.23 -4.97
C LEU A 105 -5.40 -7.52 -4.14
N LEU A 106 -6.39 -6.87 -4.76
CA LEU A 106 -7.50 -6.26 -4.04
C LEU A 106 -8.37 -7.30 -3.32
N GLY A 107 -8.63 -8.45 -3.96
CA GLY A 107 -9.33 -9.57 -3.32
C GLY A 107 -8.59 -10.08 -2.09
N ALA A 108 -7.26 -10.23 -2.18
CA ALA A 108 -6.44 -10.66 -1.06
C ALA A 108 -6.45 -9.66 0.12
N ALA A 109 -6.32 -8.37 -0.18
CA ALA A 109 -6.41 -7.31 0.83
C ALA A 109 -7.80 -7.29 1.49
N ALA A 110 -8.87 -7.44 0.72
CA ALA A 110 -10.24 -7.50 1.24
C ALA A 110 -10.44 -8.71 2.16
N ALA A 111 -9.94 -9.89 1.77
CA ALA A 111 -9.99 -11.09 2.60
C ALA A 111 -9.25 -10.90 3.94
N LEU A 112 -8.05 -10.30 3.91
CA LEU A 112 -7.29 -10.00 5.12
C LEU A 112 -8.02 -9.02 6.03
N ARG A 113 -8.53 -7.91 5.47
CA ARG A 113 -9.29 -6.92 6.25
C ARG A 113 -10.52 -7.52 6.89
N ARG A 114 -11.28 -8.33 6.15
CA ARG A 114 -12.44 -9.06 6.67
C ARG A 114 -12.06 -10.02 7.80
N ALA A 115 -11.04 -10.86 7.59
CA ALA A 115 -10.63 -11.87 8.57
C ALA A 115 -10.15 -11.26 9.90
N ARG A 116 -9.64 -10.04 9.87
CA ARG A 116 -9.07 -9.34 11.03
C ARG A 116 -9.89 -8.14 11.51
N ASN A 117 -11.10 -7.95 10.95
CA ASN A 117 -11.99 -6.82 11.24
C ASN A 117 -11.27 -5.45 11.15
N LEU A 118 -10.47 -5.27 10.10
CA LEU A 118 -9.68 -4.07 9.89
C LEU A 118 -10.44 -3.05 9.05
N SER A 119 -10.49 -1.81 9.52
CA SER A 119 -10.99 -0.69 8.72
C SER A 119 -9.90 -0.18 7.77
N ARG A 120 -10.32 0.27 6.59
CA ARG A 120 -9.51 1.17 5.77
C ARG A 120 -9.48 2.52 6.45
N GLN A 121 -8.33 3.17 6.41
CA GLN A 121 -8.25 4.55 6.84
C GLN A 121 -8.99 5.41 5.80
N PRO A 122 -9.72 6.48 6.21
CA PRO A 122 -10.42 7.36 5.27
C PRO A 122 -9.50 7.89 4.17
N VAL A 123 -8.23 8.08 4.52
CA VAL A 123 -7.17 8.57 3.64
C VAL A 123 -6.90 7.66 2.43
N ASP A 124 -7.11 6.36 2.58
CA ASP A 124 -6.87 5.34 1.55
C ASP A 124 -8.17 4.92 0.84
N GLN A 125 -9.32 5.28 1.42
CA GLN A 125 -10.63 4.86 0.93
C GLN A 125 -10.91 5.41 -0.48
N GLU A 126 -10.62 6.70 -0.71
CA GLU A 126 -10.84 7.31 -2.03
C GLU A 126 -9.98 6.66 -3.11
N ASP A 127 -8.69 6.42 -2.84
CA ASP A 127 -7.79 5.80 -3.81
C ASP A 127 -8.22 4.36 -4.13
N HIS A 128 -8.68 3.63 -3.11
CA HIS A 128 -9.22 2.29 -3.26
C HIS A 128 -10.47 2.28 -4.16
N GLU A 129 -11.43 3.17 -3.90
CA GLU A 129 -12.66 3.29 -4.69
C GLU A 129 -12.38 3.68 -6.14
N ARG A 130 -11.46 4.63 -6.37
CA ARG A 130 -11.03 5.01 -7.73
C ARG A 130 -10.41 3.83 -8.47
N LEU A 131 -9.55 3.06 -7.80
CA LEU A 131 -8.94 1.87 -8.39
C LEU A 131 -9.99 0.81 -8.72
N GLU A 132 -10.91 0.51 -7.81
CA GLU A 132 -11.96 -0.47 -8.05
C GLU A 132 -12.85 -0.05 -9.22
N GLN A 133 -13.22 1.22 -9.29
CA GLN A 133 -13.99 1.76 -10.41
C GLN A 133 -13.20 1.68 -11.73
N ALA A 134 -11.89 1.96 -11.71
CA ALA A 134 -11.05 1.80 -12.88
C ALA A 134 -10.98 0.34 -13.37
N LEU A 135 -10.93 -0.63 -12.45
CA LEU A 135 -10.97 -2.04 -12.81
C LEU A 135 -12.33 -2.43 -13.40
N ARG A 136 -13.45 -1.98 -12.79
CA ARG A 136 -14.81 -2.23 -13.29
C ARG A 136 -15.07 -1.66 -14.69
N THR A 137 -14.42 -0.56 -15.04
CA THR A 137 -14.56 0.05 -16.38
C THR A 137 -13.70 -0.64 -17.44
N LYS A 138 -12.56 -1.23 -17.04
CA LYS A 138 -11.60 -1.84 -17.97
C LYS A 138 -11.71 -3.36 -18.09
N LEU A 139 -12.38 -4.03 -17.15
CA LEU A 139 -12.58 -5.48 -17.14
C LEU A 139 -14.06 -5.83 -17.24
N ALA A 140 -14.36 -6.95 -17.92
CA ALA A 140 -15.69 -7.54 -17.85
C ALA A 140 -16.01 -7.98 -16.42
N ALA A 141 -17.26 -7.82 -16.00
CA ALA A 141 -17.69 -8.10 -14.62
C ALA A 141 -17.35 -9.53 -14.16
N ALA A 142 -17.56 -10.53 -15.03
CA ALA A 142 -17.21 -11.92 -14.74
C ALA A 142 -15.70 -12.11 -14.52
N THR A 143 -14.87 -11.50 -15.37
CA THR A 143 -13.41 -11.55 -15.26
C THR A 143 -12.92 -10.91 -13.97
N LEU A 144 -13.46 -9.74 -13.62
CA LEU A 144 -13.14 -9.06 -12.36
C LEU A 144 -13.53 -9.92 -11.16
N ALA A 145 -14.73 -10.51 -11.16
CA ALA A 145 -15.20 -11.36 -10.08
C ALA A 145 -14.32 -12.61 -9.90
N THR A 146 -13.94 -13.28 -10.98
CA THR A 146 -13.05 -14.45 -10.94
C THR A 146 -11.66 -14.07 -10.40
N ALA A 147 -11.07 -12.98 -10.88
CA ALA A 147 -9.78 -12.50 -10.41
C ALA A 147 -9.81 -12.13 -8.91
N TRP A 148 -10.84 -11.42 -8.49
CA TRP A 148 -11.05 -11.06 -7.09
C TRP A 148 -11.19 -12.29 -6.20
N GLN A 149 -12.05 -13.24 -6.59
CA GLN A 149 -12.26 -14.48 -5.84
C GLN A 149 -10.97 -15.30 -5.71
N ARG A 150 -10.18 -15.37 -6.78
CA ARG A 150 -8.86 -16.02 -6.74
C ARG A 150 -7.93 -15.31 -5.77
N GLY A 151 -7.92 -13.98 -5.78
CA GLY A 151 -7.24 -13.14 -4.80
C GLY A 151 -7.60 -13.46 -3.34
N GLU A 152 -8.88 -13.64 -3.05
CA GLU A 152 -9.36 -13.99 -1.70
C GLU A 152 -8.85 -15.37 -1.21
N GLN A 153 -8.49 -16.26 -2.14
CA GLN A 153 -8.06 -17.63 -1.84
C GLN A 153 -6.54 -17.80 -1.83
N LEU A 154 -5.79 -16.88 -2.44
CA LEU A 154 -4.33 -16.95 -2.52
C LEU A 154 -3.69 -16.61 -1.18
N ALA A 155 -2.61 -17.32 -0.84
CA ALA A 155 -1.76 -16.91 0.26
C ALA A 155 -0.97 -15.65 -0.16
N PHE A 156 -0.67 -14.76 0.80
CA PHE A 156 0.14 -13.56 0.53
C PHE A 156 1.51 -13.88 -0.11
N ALA A 157 2.09 -15.03 0.22
CA ALA A 157 3.34 -15.51 -0.36
C ALA A 157 3.24 -15.76 -1.88
N ASP A 158 2.07 -16.19 -2.37
CA ASP A 158 1.86 -16.50 -3.79
C ASP A 158 1.59 -15.25 -4.62
N LEU A 159 1.09 -14.19 -3.98
CA LEU A 159 0.75 -12.93 -4.65
C LEU A 159 1.97 -12.07 -4.95
N LEU A 160 3.05 -12.22 -4.17
CA LEU A 160 4.23 -11.36 -4.19
C LEU A 160 5.53 -12.20 -4.14
N PRO A 161 5.85 -12.97 -5.21
CA PRO A 161 6.93 -13.98 -5.22
C PRO A 161 8.37 -13.41 -5.24
N SER A 162 8.60 -12.22 -4.71
CA SER A 162 9.95 -11.68 -4.51
C SER A 162 9.91 -10.63 -3.41
N VAL A 163 10.23 -11.09 -2.20
CA VAL A 163 10.70 -10.28 -1.09
C VAL A 163 12.10 -10.76 -0.74
#